data_AF-A0A518IFA0-F1
#
_entry.id   AF-A0A518IFA0-F1
#
_cell.length_a   1.000
_cell.length_b   1.000
_cell.length_c   1.000
_cell.angle_alpha   90.00
_cell.angle_beta   90.00
_cell.angle_gamma   90.00
#
_symmetry.space_group_name_H-M   'P 1'
#
loop_
_entity.id
_entity.type
_entity.pdbx_description
1 polymer ?
#
loop_
_entity_poly.entity_id
_entity_poly.type
_entity_poly.pdbx_seq_one_letter_code
_entity_poly.pdbx_strand_id
1 'polypeptide(L)'
;MSRRPLKRYLLSANAIQAHLLCIGLIVLLSISIWTGDAQPDYKWGLLFTIVIYPVLLGLLWWNDRLEEQEAIEHLIESFTEPERLRRKRRLWRRSSLVFFFGLAVAFVYAGHRGVKIKLLPAHYLGYFFLAVTALGVAGVNIWHGGPLDPRMDPPVSEEDGEQDL
;
A
#
# COMPACT_ATOMS: atom_id res chain seq x y z
N MET A 1 -13.45 -27.57 1.00
CA MET A 1 -12.98 -26.66 2.08
C MET A 1 -11.58 -27.06 2.51
N SER A 2 -10.55 -26.42 1.98
CA SER A 2 -9.14 -26.82 2.21
C SER A 2 -8.61 -26.23 3.52
N ARG A 3 -8.26 -27.12 4.46
CA ARG A 3 -8.00 -26.87 5.88
C ARG A 3 -6.66 -26.21 6.25
N ARG A 4 -5.95 -25.49 5.37
CA ARG A 4 -4.60 -24.96 5.74
C ARG A 4 -4.27 -23.58 5.16
N PRO A 5 -4.95 -22.50 5.61
CA PRO A 5 -4.68 -21.13 5.16
C PRO A 5 -3.23 -20.70 5.42
N LEU A 6 -2.65 -21.15 6.54
CA LEU A 6 -1.29 -20.79 6.93
C LEU A 6 -0.22 -21.42 6.03
N LYS A 7 -0.38 -22.68 5.58
CA LYS A 7 0.57 -23.31 4.66
C LYS A 7 0.56 -22.65 3.28
N ARG A 8 -0.61 -22.23 2.82
CA ARG A 8 -0.75 -21.50 1.56
C ARG A 8 -0.08 -20.14 1.65
N TYR A 9 -0.28 -19.43 2.76
CA TYR A 9 0.37 -18.16 3.02
C TYR A 9 1.91 -18.28 3.10
N LEU A 10 2.45 -19.29 3.79
CA LEU A 10 3.90 -19.50 3.87
C LEU A 10 4.56 -19.74 2.50
N LEU A 11 3.78 -20.16 1.51
CA LEU A 11 4.20 -20.35 0.11
C LEU A 11 3.85 -19.14 -0.79
N SER A 12 3.27 -18.07 -0.23
CA SER A 12 3.00 -16.83 -0.96
C SER A 12 4.31 -16.13 -1.34
N ALA A 13 4.28 -15.34 -2.42
CA ALA A 13 5.43 -14.58 -2.86
C ALA A 13 5.96 -13.63 -1.75
N ASN A 14 5.05 -12.99 -1.01
CA ASN A 14 5.39 -12.08 0.09
C ASN A 14 6.08 -12.82 1.25
N ALA A 15 5.55 -13.99 1.65
CA ALA A 15 6.19 -14.81 2.67
C ALA A 15 7.57 -15.30 2.20
N ILE A 16 7.70 -15.77 0.95
CA ILE A 16 8.97 -16.22 0.38
C ILE A 16 10.02 -15.09 0.37
N GLN A 17 9.63 -13.86 0.01
CA GLN A 17 10.54 -12.71 0.08
C GLN A 17 11.01 -12.46 1.52
N ALA A 18 10.11 -12.49 2.49
CA ALA A 18 10.46 -12.36 3.91
C ALA A 18 11.37 -13.50 4.39
N HIS A 19 11.11 -14.73 3.97
CA HIS A 19 11.96 -15.90 4.21
C HIS A 19 13.38 -15.68 3.67
N LEU A 20 13.51 -15.30 2.38
CA LEU A 20 14.81 -15.09 1.74
C LEU A 20 15.61 -13.98 2.41
N LEU A 21 14.94 -12.88 2.77
CA LEU A 21 15.59 -11.75 3.43
C LEU A 21 16.07 -12.11 4.85
N CYS A 22 15.20 -12.68 5.68
CA CYS A 22 15.55 -13.02 7.06
C CYS A 22 16.54 -14.18 7.15
N ILE A 23 16.37 -15.25 6.36
CA ILE A 23 17.30 -16.38 6.35
C ILE A 23 18.65 -15.95 5.77
N GLY A 24 18.65 -15.16 4.69
CA GLY A 24 19.88 -14.60 4.12
C GLY A 24 20.65 -13.77 5.13
N LEU A 25 19.96 -12.89 5.88
CA LEU A 25 20.57 -12.08 6.93
C LEU A 25 21.11 -12.93 8.08
N ILE A 26 20.37 -13.96 8.52
CA ILE A 26 20.84 -14.92 9.54
C ILE A 26 22.12 -15.61 9.09
N VAL A 27 22.17 -16.09 7.85
CA VAL A 27 23.34 -16.78 7.29
C VAL A 27 24.54 -15.83 7.19
N LEU A 28 24.35 -14.61 6.66
CA LEU A 28 25.41 -13.61 6.53
C LEU A 28 25.98 -13.20 7.89
N LEU A 29 25.12 -12.91 8.87
CA LEU A 29 25.54 -12.57 10.23
C LEU A 29 26.24 -13.75 10.91
N SER A 30 25.75 -14.98 10.71
CA SER A 30 26.38 -16.19 11.26
C SER A 30 27.77 -16.43 10.67
N ILE A 31 27.93 -16.27 9.35
CA ILE A 31 29.23 -16.39 8.68
C ILE A 31 30.19 -15.32 9.17
N SER A 32 29.75 -14.05 9.25
CA SER A 32 30.57 -12.94 9.73
C SER A 32 31.06 -13.15 11.17
N ILE A 33 30.18 -13.68 12.05
CA ILE A 33 30.55 -14.08 13.42
C ILE A 33 31.58 -15.21 13.41
N TRP A 34 31.40 -16.20 12.54
CA TRP A 34 32.32 -17.35 12.42
C TRP A 34 33.70 -16.95 11.91
N THR A 35 33.78 -16.06 10.93
CA THR A 35 35.04 -15.61 10.32
C THR A 35 35.87 -14.69 11.23
N GLY A 36 35.35 -14.31 12.41
CA GLY A 36 36.05 -13.45 13.36
C GLY A 36 36.04 -11.97 12.99
N ASP A 37 35.39 -11.59 11.90
CA ASP A 37 35.22 -10.21 11.42
C ASP A 37 34.01 -9.52 12.09
N ALA A 38 33.69 -9.96 13.30
CA ALA A 38 32.45 -9.65 13.99
C ALA A 38 32.59 -8.35 14.77
N GLN A 39 31.91 -7.29 14.33
CA GLN A 39 31.65 -6.15 15.20
C GLN A 39 30.77 -6.62 16.38
N PRO A 40 30.93 -6.05 17.58
CA PRO A 40 30.16 -6.45 18.77
C PRO A 40 28.63 -6.37 18.54
N ASP A 41 28.20 -5.52 17.62
CA ASP A 41 26.80 -5.30 17.27
C ASP A 41 26.18 -6.44 16.43
N TYR A 42 26.99 -7.29 15.78
CA TYR A 42 26.48 -8.35 14.90
C TYR A 42 25.79 -9.49 15.67
N LYS A 43 26.23 -9.76 16.91
CA LYS A 43 25.55 -10.73 17.79
C LYS A 43 24.15 -10.26 18.18
N TRP A 44 24.01 -8.97 18.47
CA TRP A 44 22.71 -8.34 18.72
C TRP A 44 21.84 -8.31 17.47
N GLY A 45 22.44 -7.99 16.31
CA GLY A 45 21.76 -8.06 15.01
C GLY A 45 21.22 -9.46 14.68
N LEU A 46 21.99 -10.52 14.99
CA LEU A 46 21.56 -11.90 14.77
C LEU A 46 20.39 -12.27 15.68
N LEU A 47 20.49 -11.97 16.98
CA LEU A 47 19.43 -12.24 17.96
C LEU A 47 18.15 -11.48 17.61
N PHE A 48 18.28 -10.20 17.25
CA PHE A 48 17.17 -9.37 16.78
C PHE A 48 16.50 -9.99 15.55
N THR A 49 17.27 -10.42 14.55
CA THR A 49 16.75 -11.02 13.32
C THR A 49 15.99 -12.32 13.61
N ILE A 50 16.51 -13.17 14.49
CA ILE A 50 15.84 -14.43 14.89
C ILE A 50 14.50 -14.16 15.58
N VAL A 51 14.43 -13.16 16.46
CA VAL A 51 13.22 -12.81 17.21
C VAL A 51 12.18 -12.12 16.32
N ILE A 52 12.61 -11.21 15.45
CA ILE A 52 11.70 -10.42 14.62
C ILE A 52 11.16 -11.19 13.43
N TYR A 53 11.90 -12.17 12.94
CA TYR A 53 11.48 -12.98 11.81
C TYR A 53 10.08 -13.63 11.96
N PRO A 54 9.73 -14.35 13.05
CA PRO A 54 8.38 -14.87 13.24
C PRO A 54 7.32 -13.76 13.42
N VAL A 55 7.69 -12.62 14.01
CA VAL A 55 6.80 -11.47 14.17
C VAL A 55 6.45 -10.86 12.81
N LEU A 56 7.45 -10.66 11.94
CA LEU A 56 7.24 -10.18 10.56
C LEU A 56 6.35 -11.12 9.76
N LEU A 57 6.60 -12.43 9.85
CA LEU A 57 5.74 -13.41 9.18
C LEU A 57 4.30 -13.37 9.69
N GLY A 58 4.11 -13.21 11.00
CA GLY A 58 2.78 -13.08 11.61
C GLY A 58 2.05 -11.80 11.19
N LEU A 59 2.75 -10.66 11.16
CA LEU A 59 2.19 -9.38 10.72
C LEU A 59 1.82 -9.40 9.24
N LEU A 60 2.68 -9.94 8.39
CA LEU A 60 2.39 -10.10 6.96
C LEU A 60 1.22 -11.06 6.73
N TRP A 61 1.11 -12.13 7.52
CA TRP A 61 -0.04 -13.06 7.45
C TRP A 61 -1.34 -12.37 7.86
N TRP A 62 -1.28 -11.54 8.88
CA TRP A 62 -2.43 -10.76 9.34
C TRP A 62 -2.87 -9.74 8.28
N ASN A 63 -1.93 -9.05 7.64
CA ASN A 63 -2.23 -8.10 6.59
C ASN A 63 -2.89 -8.77 5.36
N ASP A 64 -2.35 -9.90 4.91
CA ASP A 64 -2.91 -10.70 3.80
C ASP A 64 -4.35 -11.15 4.11
N ARG A 65 -4.61 -11.51 5.38
CA ARG A 65 -5.96 -11.83 5.87
C ARG A 65 -6.93 -10.64 5.84
N LEU A 66 -6.45 -9.44 6.19
CA LEU A 66 -7.28 -8.24 6.13
C LEU A 66 -7.63 -7.88 4.68
N GLU A 67 -6.65 -7.96 3.77
CA GLU A 67 -6.86 -7.72 2.34
C GLU A 67 -7.84 -8.73 1.73
N GLU A 68 -7.74 -10.02 2.07
CA GLU A 68 -8.72 -11.03 1.65
C GLU A 68 -10.13 -10.72 2.17
N GLN A 69 -10.26 -10.29 3.43
CA GLN A 69 -11.55 -9.93 4.01
C GLN A 69 -12.15 -8.69 3.35
N GLU A 70 -11.35 -7.65 3.11
CA GLU A 70 -11.77 -6.44 2.42
C GLU A 70 -12.19 -6.74 0.97
N ALA A 71 -11.48 -7.62 0.26
CA ALA A 71 -11.84 -8.01 -1.10
C ALA A 71 -13.16 -8.80 -1.15
N ILE A 72 -13.39 -9.70 -0.19
CA ILE A 72 -14.65 -10.46 -0.09
C ILE A 72 -15.79 -9.53 0.30
N GLU A 73 -15.59 -8.64 1.28
CA GLU A 73 -16.59 -7.65 1.66
C GLU A 73 -16.90 -6.72 0.49
N HIS A 74 -15.89 -6.26 -0.26
CA HIS A 74 -16.07 -5.43 -1.44
C HIS A 74 -16.86 -6.16 -2.53
N LEU A 75 -16.59 -7.45 -2.76
CA LEU A 75 -17.36 -8.30 -3.68
C LEU A 75 -18.80 -8.43 -3.21
N ILE A 76 -19.05 -8.78 -1.94
CA ILE A 76 -20.40 -8.91 -1.38
C ILE A 76 -21.15 -7.57 -1.50
N GLU A 77 -20.54 -6.47 -1.07
CA GLU A 77 -21.09 -5.11 -1.15
C GLU A 77 -21.35 -4.71 -2.62
N SER A 78 -20.56 -5.21 -3.58
CA SER A 78 -20.77 -4.97 -5.02
C SER A 78 -21.92 -5.73 -5.63
N PHE A 79 -22.26 -6.89 -5.08
CA PHE A 79 -23.44 -7.65 -5.51
C PHE A 79 -24.70 -7.22 -4.77
N THR A 80 -24.62 -6.82 -3.50
CA THR A 80 -25.81 -6.51 -2.69
C THR A 80 -26.20 -5.04 -2.69
N GLU A 81 -25.25 -4.09 -2.76
CA GLU A 81 -25.51 -2.65 -2.65
C GLU A 81 -24.62 -1.80 -3.60
N PRO A 82 -24.74 -1.96 -4.94
CA PRO A 82 -23.86 -1.30 -5.91
C PRO A 82 -23.90 0.23 -5.82
N GLU A 83 -25.07 0.82 -5.51
CA GLU A 83 -25.20 2.27 -5.35
C GLU A 83 -24.44 2.82 -4.13
N ARG A 84 -24.43 2.08 -3.02
CA ARG A 84 -23.71 2.48 -1.81
C ARG A 84 -22.21 2.48 -2.04
N LEU A 85 -21.70 1.48 -2.76
CA LEU A 85 -20.32 1.46 -3.22
C LEU A 85 -19.98 2.59 -4.17
N ARG A 86 -20.84 2.90 -5.15
CA ARG A 86 -20.64 4.07 -6.04
C ARG A 86 -20.55 5.37 -5.23
N ARG A 87 -21.37 5.55 -4.17
CA ARG A 87 -21.30 6.73 -3.28
C ARG A 87 -20.02 6.74 -2.44
N LYS A 88 -19.67 5.61 -1.82
CA LYS A 88 -18.45 5.43 -1.02
C LYS A 88 -17.20 5.73 -1.85
N ARG A 89 -17.10 5.16 -3.06
CA ARG A 89 -16.01 5.42 -4.01
C ARG A 89 -15.94 6.88 -4.46
N ARG A 90 -17.08 7.51 -4.79
CA ARG A 90 -17.12 8.95 -5.11
C ARG A 90 -16.63 9.81 -3.95
N LEU A 91 -16.98 9.45 -2.71
CA LEU A 91 -16.52 10.15 -1.52
C LEU A 91 -15.02 9.94 -1.30
N TRP A 92 -14.52 8.70 -1.40
CA TRP A 92 -13.10 8.39 -1.33
C TRP A 92 -12.27 9.11 -2.39
N ARG A 93 -12.79 9.21 -3.63
CA ARG A 93 -12.17 9.95 -4.74
C ARG A 93 -12.06 11.44 -4.42
N ARG A 94 -13.12 12.03 -3.87
CA ARG A 94 -13.11 13.44 -3.45
C ARG A 94 -12.16 13.67 -2.28
N SER A 95 -12.20 12.81 -1.26
CA SER A 95 -11.34 12.92 -0.08
C SER A 95 -9.87 12.77 -0.44
N SER A 96 -9.51 11.82 -1.32
CA SER A 96 -8.12 11.66 -1.77
C SER A 96 -7.64 12.86 -2.58
N LEU A 97 -8.47 13.43 -3.46
CA LEU A 97 -8.12 14.65 -4.20
C LEU A 97 -7.93 15.85 -3.27
N VAL A 98 -8.82 16.06 -2.30
CA VAL A 98 -8.68 17.13 -1.30
C VAL A 98 -7.41 16.95 -0.48
N PHE A 99 -7.10 15.72 -0.09
CA PHE A 99 -5.87 15.39 0.63
C PHE A 99 -4.63 15.69 -0.20
N PHE A 100 -4.56 15.23 -1.45
CA PHE A 100 -3.43 15.52 -2.34
C PHE A 100 -3.29 17.02 -2.62
N PHE A 101 -4.40 17.74 -2.80
CA PHE A 101 -4.39 19.18 -2.97
C PHE A 101 -3.83 19.89 -1.72
N GLY A 102 -4.30 19.53 -0.53
CA GLY A 102 -3.81 20.10 0.73
C GLY A 102 -2.33 19.83 0.95
N LEU A 103 -1.89 18.60 0.69
CA LEU A 103 -0.48 18.21 0.76
C LEU A 103 0.37 19.02 -0.23
N ALA A 104 -0.11 19.21 -1.46
CA ALA A 104 0.57 19.97 -2.47
C ALA A 104 0.75 21.44 -2.07
N VAL A 105 -0.32 22.10 -1.59
CA VAL A 105 -0.27 23.48 -1.09
C VAL A 105 0.71 23.61 0.08
N ALA A 106 0.69 22.66 1.02
CA ALA A 106 1.61 22.64 2.16
C ALA A 106 3.08 22.55 1.71
N PHE A 107 3.40 21.69 0.75
CA PHE A 107 4.76 21.54 0.22
C PHE A 107 5.21 22.76 -0.61
N VAL A 108 4.32 23.37 -1.40
CA VAL A 108 4.61 24.62 -2.12
C VAL A 108 4.91 25.74 -1.13
N TYR A 109 4.07 25.91 -0.11
CA TYR A 109 4.27 26.94 0.93
C TYR A 109 5.57 26.72 1.72
N ALA A 110 5.82 25.49 2.18
CA ALA A 110 7.05 25.13 2.87
C ALA A 110 8.29 25.36 1.98
N GLY A 111 8.20 25.04 0.70
CA GLY A 111 9.26 25.28 -0.27
C GLY A 111 9.56 26.76 -0.49
N HIS A 112 8.54 27.62 -0.55
CA HIS A 112 8.72 29.07 -0.62
C HIS A 112 9.26 29.67 0.69
N ARG A 113 9.03 29.01 1.83
CA ARG A 113 9.66 29.35 3.13
C ARG A 113 11.09 28.81 3.28
N GLY A 114 11.62 28.13 2.26
CA GLY A 114 13.02 27.66 2.24
C GLY A 114 13.22 26.23 2.76
N VAL A 115 12.16 25.46 3.00
CA VAL A 115 12.27 24.06 3.42
C VAL A 115 12.80 23.19 2.28
N LYS A 116 13.82 22.39 2.57
CA LYS A 116 14.45 21.46 1.61
C LYS A 116 14.37 20.04 2.14
N ILE A 117 14.07 19.10 1.24
CA ILE A 117 14.05 17.66 1.54
C ILE A 117 15.19 17.04 0.74
N LYS A 118 16.23 16.55 1.43
CA LYS A 118 17.39 15.87 0.81
C LYS A 118 17.95 16.62 -0.42
N LEU A 119 18.23 17.92 -0.26
CA LEU A 119 18.69 18.89 -1.28
C LEU A 119 17.66 19.38 -2.31
N LEU A 120 16.47 18.79 -2.44
CA LEU A 120 15.41 19.29 -3.32
C LEU A 120 14.52 20.31 -2.58
N PRO A 121 14.27 21.50 -3.16
CA PRO A 121 13.27 22.41 -2.63
C PRO A 121 11.90 21.74 -2.53
N ALA A 122 11.23 21.87 -1.38
CA ALA A 122 9.96 21.21 -1.13
C ALA A 122 8.85 21.59 -2.12
N HIS A 123 8.94 22.76 -2.77
CA HIS A 123 7.95 23.20 -3.75
C HIS A 123 7.92 22.32 -5.01
N TYR A 124 9.01 21.65 -5.39
CA TYR A 124 8.99 20.70 -6.51
C TYR A 124 8.10 19.49 -6.21
N LEU A 125 8.16 19.01 -4.97
CA LEU A 125 7.28 17.94 -4.51
C LEU A 125 5.83 18.41 -4.46
N GLY A 126 5.62 19.67 -4.06
CA GLY A 126 4.31 20.34 -4.13
C GLY A 126 3.74 20.41 -5.56
N TYR A 127 4.55 20.82 -6.54
CA TYR A 127 4.14 20.84 -7.95
C TYR A 127 3.83 19.44 -8.50
N PHE A 128 4.60 18.43 -8.10
CA PHE A 128 4.30 17.04 -8.43
C PHE A 128 2.92 16.61 -7.92
N PHE A 129 2.62 16.86 -6.64
CA PHE A 129 1.30 16.54 -6.09
C PHE A 129 0.17 17.35 -6.72
N LEU A 130 0.42 18.61 -7.11
CA LEU A 130 -0.54 19.41 -7.88
C LEU A 130 -0.85 18.78 -9.24
N ALA A 131 0.18 18.33 -9.97
CA ALA A 131 0.00 17.65 -11.25
C ALA A 131 -0.79 16.34 -11.10
N VAL A 132 -0.47 15.53 -10.09
CA VAL A 132 -1.22 14.31 -9.75
C VAL A 132 -2.68 14.63 -9.42
N THR A 133 -2.94 15.71 -8.66
CA THR A 133 -4.30 16.15 -8.33
C THR A 133 -5.05 16.59 -9.58
N ALA A 134 -4.44 17.39 -10.45
CA ALA A 134 -5.05 17.87 -11.69
C ALA A 134 -5.41 16.71 -12.64
N LEU A 135 -4.50 15.74 -12.78
CA LEU A 135 -4.75 14.51 -13.53
C LEU A 135 -5.86 13.67 -12.90
N GLY A 136 -5.89 13.55 -11.58
CA GLY A 136 -6.95 12.85 -10.85
C GLY A 136 -8.33 13.51 -11.01
N VAL A 137 -8.39 14.85 -11.08
CA VAL A 137 -9.63 15.60 -11.42
C VAL A 137 -10.04 15.35 -12.86
N ALA A 138 -9.09 15.30 -13.79
CA ALA A 138 -9.32 15.00 -15.21
C ALA A 138 -9.73 13.52 -15.46
N GLY A 139 -9.78 12.69 -14.41
CA GLY A 139 -10.12 11.27 -14.52
C GLY A 139 -8.99 10.41 -15.10
N VAL A 140 -7.77 10.96 -15.22
CA VAL A 140 -6.60 10.21 -15.67
C VAL A 140 -6.12 9.35 -14.51
N ASN A 141 -6.26 8.03 -14.66
CA ASN A 141 -5.82 7.11 -13.64
C ASN A 141 -4.29 6.96 -13.64
N ILE A 142 -3.64 7.37 -12.56
CA ILE A 142 -2.19 7.23 -12.35
C ILE A 142 -1.86 5.96 -11.55
N TRP A 143 -2.79 5.40 -10.78
CA TRP A 143 -2.55 4.26 -9.89
C TRP A 143 -3.61 3.15 -9.99
N HIS A 144 -3.15 1.95 -10.32
CA HIS A 144 -4.00 0.77 -10.37
C HIS A 144 -4.48 0.36 -8.97
N GLY A 145 -5.78 0.13 -8.80
CA GLY A 145 -6.39 -0.24 -7.53
C GLY A 145 -6.59 0.91 -6.52
N GLY A 146 -6.19 2.14 -6.89
CA GLY A 146 -6.34 3.31 -6.04
C GLY A 146 -7.77 3.85 -5.97
N PRO A 147 -8.05 4.81 -5.07
CA PRO A 147 -9.36 5.45 -4.93
C PRO A 147 -9.80 6.26 -6.16
N LEU A 148 -8.86 6.55 -7.07
CA LEU A 148 -9.10 7.22 -8.34
C LEU A 148 -9.28 6.23 -9.52
N ASP A 149 -9.14 4.92 -9.32
CA ASP A 149 -9.20 3.93 -10.40
C ASP A 149 -10.65 3.66 -10.84
N PRO A 150 -11.06 4.08 -12.06
CA PRO A 150 -12.41 3.85 -12.56
C PRO A 150 -12.69 2.38 -12.87
N ARG A 151 -11.67 1.53 -13.02
CA ARG A 151 -11.83 0.09 -13.30
C ARG A 151 -12.44 -0.67 -12.14
N MET A 152 -12.38 -0.08 -10.95
CA MET A 152 -12.90 -0.66 -9.74
C MET A 152 -14.35 -0.18 -9.47
N ASP A 153 -14.89 0.74 -10.27
CA ASP A 153 -16.29 1.16 -10.16
C ASP A 153 -17.21 -0.02 -10.57
N PRO A 154 -18.29 -0.29 -9.82
CA PRO A 154 -19.22 -1.37 -10.16
C PRO A 154 -19.89 -1.09 -11.51
N PRO A 155 -20.24 -2.15 -12.29
CA PRO A 155 -20.85 -1.99 -13.60
C PRO A 155 -22.10 -1.12 -13.52
N VAL A 156 -22.31 -0.27 -14.53
CA VAL A 156 -23.54 0.51 -14.69
C VAL A 156 -24.65 -0.50 -15.04
N SER A 157 -25.67 -0.58 -14.19
CA SER A 157 -26.89 -1.35 -14.46
C SER A 157 -27.60 -0.70 -15.63
N GLU A 158 -27.95 -1.49 -16.65
CA GLU A 158 -28.58 -1.03 -17.90
C GLU A 158 -29.91 -0.28 -17.66
N GLU A 159 -30.52 -0.43 -16.49
CA GLU A 159 -31.73 0.30 -16.06
C GLU A 159 -31.53 1.83 -15.90
N ASP A 160 -30.29 2.30 -15.70
CA ASP A 160 -29.98 3.74 -15.64
C ASP A 160 -29.87 4.38 -17.04
N GLY A 161 -29.83 3.58 -18.12
CA GLY A 161 -29.68 4.05 -19.50
C GLY A 161 -30.99 4.36 -20.22
N GLU A 162 -32.13 3.96 -19.65
CA GLU A 162 -33.46 4.08 -20.29
C GLU A 162 -34.30 5.24 -19.73
N GLN A 163 -33.78 6.00 -18.75
CA GLN A 163 -34.45 7.19 -18.20
C GLN A 163 -33.99 8.52 -18.81
N ASP A 164 -32.96 8.50 -19.67
CA ASP A 164 -32.41 9.70 -20.33
C ASP A 164 -32.67 9.75 -21.86
N LEU A 165 -33.71 9.05 -22.35
CA LEU A 165 -34.25 9.22 -23.72
C LEU A 165 -35.65 9.85 -23.72
#